data_AF-A0A2W7ACW5-F1
#
_entry.id   AF-A0A2W7ACW5-F1
#
_cell.length_a   1.000
_cell.length_b   1.000
_cell.length_c   1.000
_cell.angle_alpha   90.00
_cell.angle_beta   90.00
_cell.angle_gamma   90.00
#
_symmetry.space_group_name_H-M   'P 1'
#
loop_
_entity.id
_entity.type
_entity.pdbx_description
1 polymer ?
#
loop_
_entity_poly.entity_id
_entity_poly.type
_entity_poly.pdbx_seq_one_letter_code
_entity_poly.pdbx_strand_id
1 'polypeptide(L)'
;MPTPRPSGNIPQYLLTVFAVTAAVMGLRLLITWAAEIFLHPIPILGGWLKSLEIVELSVIVLFALLGFGLGGASRHLSTKTAVGIKSIALLVALPLVFFSSYWLRHHLWLSQLTAESDLPREQITALANQALSSDGGGGGFWGYYTTTTRMPILPATVAELQRMANDQKWFRSELTRFSGIQPGVFSMIFDGAGWGIRLFYMGLAFLTGIIYFFKGLAWADTARLRWVAQRPVAQGKT
;
A
#
# COMPACT_ATOMS: atom_id res chain seq x y z
N MET A 1 4.59 41.43 25.43
CA MET A 1 3.53 41.51 24.39
C MET A 1 3.29 40.14 23.82
N PRO A 2 2.03 39.65 23.70
CA PRO A 2 1.76 38.42 22.99
C PRO A 2 2.01 38.67 21.50
N THR A 3 3.04 38.03 20.93
CA THR A 3 3.30 38.11 19.51
C THR A 3 2.12 37.49 18.76
N PRO A 4 1.47 38.21 17.81
CA PRO A 4 0.39 37.65 17.03
C PRO A 4 0.95 36.49 16.21
N ARG A 5 0.55 35.27 16.59
CA ARG A 5 0.94 34.06 15.87
C ARG A 5 0.14 34.00 14.57
N PRO A 6 0.78 33.75 13.41
CA PRO A 6 0.10 33.76 12.12
C PRO A 6 -1.05 32.76 12.12
N SER A 7 -2.19 33.18 11.55
CA SER A 7 -3.34 32.32 11.28
C SER A 7 -2.94 31.19 10.32
N GLY A 8 -3.47 29.99 10.54
CA GLY A 8 -3.16 28.84 9.69
C GLY A 8 -3.65 29.05 8.25
N ASN A 9 -2.83 28.68 7.27
CA ASN A 9 -3.17 28.62 5.86
C ASN A 9 -3.67 27.21 5.50
N ILE A 10 -4.96 26.96 5.72
CA ILE A 10 -5.60 25.66 5.49
C ILE A 10 -5.49 25.22 4.01
N PRO A 11 -5.74 26.08 3.00
CA PRO A 11 -5.58 25.70 1.61
C PRO A 11 -4.17 25.17 1.28
N GLN A 12 -3.13 25.84 1.79
CA GLN A 12 -1.75 25.42 1.54
C GLN A 12 -1.40 24.12 2.28
N TYR A 13 -1.98 23.91 3.47
CA TYR A 13 -1.90 22.62 4.17
C TYR A 13 -2.49 21.49 3.32
N LEU A 14 -3.74 21.65 2.86
CA LEU A 14 -4.44 20.65 2.06
C LEU A 14 -3.71 20.37 0.74
N LEU A 15 -3.21 21.40 0.05
CA LEU A 15 -2.42 21.24 -1.16
C LEU A 15 -1.13 20.45 -0.91
N THR A 16 -0.42 20.74 0.19
CA THR A 16 0.81 20.05 0.54
C THR A 16 0.53 18.59 0.91
N VAL A 17 -0.51 18.33 1.69
CA VAL A 17 -0.96 16.97 2.03
C VAL A 17 -1.28 16.19 0.76
N PHE A 18 -2.10 16.76 -0.12
CA PHE A 18 -2.47 16.13 -1.39
C PHE A 18 -1.24 15.84 -2.25
N ALA A 19 -0.35 16.82 -2.44
CA ALA A 19 0.85 16.67 -3.25
C ALA A 19 1.79 15.59 -2.71
N VAL A 20 2.04 15.57 -1.40
CA VAL A 20 2.89 14.55 -0.76
C VAL A 20 2.25 13.16 -0.90
N THR A 21 0.97 13.02 -0.58
CA THR A 21 0.27 11.74 -0.69
C THR A 21 0.25 11.25 -2.14
N ALA A 22 -0.06 12.11 -3.10
CA ALA A 22 -0.06 11.77 -4.52
C ALA A 22 1.34 11.39 -5.03
N ALA A 23 2.39 12.10 -4.61
CA ALA A 23 3.76 11.80 -5.00
C ALA A 23 4.22 10.44 -4.46
N VAL A 24 3.97 10.16 -3.17
CA VAL A 24 4.33 8.87 -2.58
C VAL A 24 3.51 7.73 -3.18
N MET A 25 2.20 7.93 -3.37
CA MET A 25 1.34 6.95 -4.04
C MET A 25 1.79 6.69 -5.47
N GLY A 26 2.15 7.73 -6.23
CA GLY A 26 2.70 7.60 -7.58
C GLY A 26 3.98 6.78 -7.60
N LEU A 27 4.93 7.09 -6.70
CA LEU A 27 6.18 6.33 -6.58
C LEU A 27 5.91 4.87 -6.19
N ARG A 28 4.95 4.63 -5.29
CA ARG A 28 4.52 3.29 -4.90
C ARG A 28 3.96 2.49 -6.07
N LEU A 29 3.10 3.11 -6.88
CA LEU A 29 2.52 2.51 -8.07
C LEU A 29 3.61 2.21 -9.10
N LEU A 30 4.57 3.12 -9.32
CA LEU A 30 5.69 2.91 -10.22
C LEU A 30 6.59 1.73 -9.78
N ILE A 31 6.94 1.66 -8.50
CA ILE A 31 7.73 0.54 -7.95
C ILE A 31 6.97 -0.78 -8.14
N THR A 32 5.67 -0.79 -7.86
CA THR A 32 4.83 -1.98 -8.01
C THR A 32 4.75 -2.41 -9.47
N TRP A 33 4.47 -1.48 -10.38
CA TRP A 33 4.43 -1.71 -11.82
C TRP A 33 5.75 -2.26 -12.36
N ALA A 34 6.87 -1.65 -11.97
CA ALA A 34 8.20 -2.09 -12.36
C ALA A 34 8.49 -3.50 -11.84
N ALA A 35 8.06 -3.83 -10.62
CA ALA A 35 8.22 -5.18 -10.09
C ALA A 35 7.40 -6.22 -10.86
N GLU A 36 6.14 -5.92 -11.18
CA GLU A 36 5.27 -6.81 -11.97
C GLU A 36 5.81 -7.06 -13.38
N ILE A 37 6.46 -6.08 -14.00
CA ILE A 37 6.97 -6.22 -15.38
C ILE A 37 8.38 -6.80 -15.44
N PHE A 38 9.28 -6.39 -14.54
CA PHE A 38 10.70 -6.72 -14.66
C PHE A 38 11.17 -7.81 -13.71
N LEU A 39 10.57 -7.92 -12.52
CA LEU A 39 11.02 -8.87 -11.50
C LEU A 39 10.22 -10.17 -11.53
N HIS A 40 8.89 -10.06 -11.57
CA HIS A 40 8.00 -11.22 -11.45
C HIS A 40 8.00 -12.18 -12.64
N PRO A 41 8.29 -11.76 -13.89
CA PRO A 41 8.42 -12.70 -15.02
C PRO A 41 9.70 -13.53 -15.02
N ILE A 42 10.70 -13.23 -14.17
CA ILE A 42 11.96 -13.98 -14.13
C ILE A 42 11.69 -15.38 -13.55
N PRO A 43 11.92 -16.48 -14.29
CA PRO A 43 11.68 -17.83 -13.79
C PRO A 43 12.47 -18.10 -12.49
N ILE A 44 11.85 -18.81 -11.54
CA ILE A 44 12.38 -19.13 -10.20
C ILE A 44 12.49 -17.92 -9.25
N LEU A 45 13.15 -16.84 -9.66
CA LEU A 45 13.31 -15.63 -8.83
C LEU A 45 12.00 -14.89 -8.61
N GLY A 46 11.19 -14.72 -9.65
CA GLY A 46 9.92 -14.00 -9.59
C GLY A 46 8.93 -14.59 -8.60
N GLY A 47 8.85 -15.92 -8.52
CA GLY A 47 8.00 -16.64 -7.56
C GLY A 47 8.47 -16.50 -6.11
N TRP A 48 9.79 -16.57 -5.87
CA TRP A 48 10.37 -16.33 -4.54
C TRP A 48 10.20 -14.88 -4.08
N LEU A 49 10.47 -13.91 -4.96
CA LEU A 49 10.28 -12.48 -4.70
C LEU A 49 8.82 -12.13 -4.41
N LYS A 50 7.88 -12.79 -5.10
CA LYS A 50 6.43 -12.64 -4.90
C LYS A 50 5.97 -13.27 -3.59
N SER A 51 6.48 -14.46 -3.26
CA SER A 51 6.18 -15.17 -2.01
C SER A 51 6.67 -14.41 -0.77
N LEU A 52 7.86 -13.81 -0.84
CA LEU A 52 8.42 -13.01 0.24
C LEU A 52 7.89 -11.57 0.28
N GLU A 53 7.01 -11.20 -0.65
CA GLU A 53 6.51 -9.82 -0.79
C GLU A 53 7.67 -8.79 -0.74
N ILE A 54 8.86 -9.07 -1.32
CA ILE A 54 10.07 -8.23 -1.14
C ILE A 54 9.86 -6.77 -1.57
N VAL A 55 9.00 -6.54 -2.57
CA VAL A 55 8.61 -5.21 -3.03
C VAL A 55 7.97 -4.40 -1.89
N GLU A 56 7.35 -5.05 -0.92
CA GLU A 56 6.75 -4.45 0.27
C GLU A 56 7.80 -3.86 1.23
N LEU A 57 9.07 -4.27 1.18
CA LEU A 57 10.13 -3.58 1.94
C LEU A 57 10.28 -2.10 1.52
N SER A 58 10.04 -1.78 0.25
CA SER A 58 10.05 -0.39 -0.22
C SER A 58 9.01 0.47 0.49
N VAL A 59 7.92 -0.14 0.98
CA VAL A 59 6.82 0.56 1.64
C VAL A 59 7.27 1.21 2.95
N ILE A 60 8.25 0.63 3.65
CA ILE A 60 8.80 1.18 4.90
C ILE A 60 9.45 2.55 4.63
N VAL A 61 10.26 2.64 3.58
CA VAL A 61 10.92 3.89 3.18
C VAL A 61 9.90 4.92 2.68
N LEU A 62 8.95 4.49 1.86
CA LEU A 62 7.87 5.35 1.37
C LEU A 62 7.03 5.92 2.51
N PHE A 63 6.77 5.12 3.55
CA PHE A 63 6.00 5.55 4.71
C PHE A 63 6.79 6.51 5.60
N ALA A 64 8.12 6.36 5.68
CA ALA A 64 8.96 7.39 6.30
C ALA A 64 8.83 8.75 5.59
N LEU A 65 8.87 8.76 4.25
CA LEU A 65 8.71 9.97 3.44
C LEU A 65 7.30 10.55 3.58
N LEU A 66 6.27 9.72 3.52
CA LEU A 66 4.87 10.11 3.72
C LEU A 66 4.67 10.74 5.10
N GLY A 67 5.08 10.02 6.15
CA GLY A 67 4.98 10.49 7.52
C GLY A 67 5.66 11.84 7.70
N PHE A 68 6.94 11.93 7.31
CA PHE A 68 7.70 13.18 7.42
C PHE A 68 7.06 14.33 6.63
N GLY A 69 6.63 14.08 5.39
CA GLY A 69 6.00 15.09 4.54
C GLY A 69 4.67 15.60 5.10
N LEU A 70 3.81 14.71 5.59
CA LEU A 70 2.53 15.09 6.21
C LEU A 70 2.73 15.80 7.56
N GLY A 71 3.69 15.34 8.37
CA GLY A 71 4.09 16.02 9.60
C GLY A 71 4.61 17.43 9.30
N GLY A 72 5.49 17.56 8.31
CA GLY A 72 6.06 18.82 7.85
C GLY A 72 5.02 19.80 7.28
N ALA A 73 4.01 19.28 6.57
CA ALA A 73 2.89 20.08 6.06
C ALA A 73 2.15 20.83 7.18
N SER A 74 2.18 20.31 8.40
CA SER A 74 1.55 20.96 9.56
C SER A 74 2.08 22.36 9.83
N ARG A 75 3.25 22.75 9.28
CA ARG A 75 3.79 24.13 9.35
C ARG A 75 2.79 25.18 8.86
N HIS A 76 1.89 24.81 7.96
CA HIS A 76 0.84 25.67 7.40
C HIS A 76 -0.36 25.82 8.35
N LEU A 77 -0.56 24.91 9.30
CA LEU A 77 -1.66 24.97 10.26
C LEU A 77 -1.36 25.89 11.45
N SER A 78 -2.38 26.34 12.16
CA SER A 78 -2.21 27.09 13.41
C SER A 78 -1.46 26.27 14.46
N THR A 79 -0.63 26.92 15.29
CA THR A 79 0.06 26.27 16.43
C THR A 79 -0.91 25.74 17.48
N LYS A 80 -2.13 26.29 17.54
CA LYS A 80 -3.20 25.82 18.44
C LYS A 80 -3.89 24.54 17.94
N THR A 81 -3.63 24.13 16.69
CA THR A 81 -4.26 22.93 16.13
C THR A 81 -3.77 21.71 16.90
N ALA A 82 -4.71 20.97 17.48
CA ALA A 82 -4.40 19.76 18.23
C ALA A 82 -3.70 18.73 17.34
N VAL A 83 -2.80 17.95 17.94
CA VAL A 83 -2.08 16.88 17.23
C VAL A 83 -3.06 15.89 16.60
N GLY A 84 -4.16 15.57 17.28
CA GLY A 84 -5.21 14.68 16.75
C GLY A 84 -5.75 15.13 15.39
N ILE A 85 -5.99 16.43 15.19
CA ILE A 85 -6.46 16.98 13.91
C ILE A 85 -5.36 16.86 12.83
N LYS A 86 -4.11 17.17 13.19
CA LYS A 86 -2.96 17.04 12.26
C LYS A 86 -2.78 15.59 11.79
N SER A 87 -3.07 14.62 12.66
CA SER A 87 -2.93 13.18 12.40
C SER A 87 -4.02 12.61 11.48
N ILE A 88 -5.14 13.32 11.25
CA ILE A 88 -6.21 12.82 10.35
C ILE A 88 -5.67 12.57 8.95
N ALA A 89 -4.84 13.47 8.42
CA ALA A 89 -4.21 13.30 7.11
C ALA A 89 -3.35 12.03 7.05
N LEU A 90 -2.60 11.72 8.12
CA LEU A 90 -1.83 10.50 8.21
C LEU A 90 -2.74 9.27 8.26
N LEU A 91 -3.76 9.29 9.12
CA LEU A 91 -4.70 8.17 9.30
C LEU A 91 -5.39 7.78 8.00
N VAL A 92 -5.72 8.75 7.15
CA VAL A 92 -6.32 8.51 5.83
C VAL A 92 -5.26 8.08 4.80
N ALA A 93 -4.09 8.71 4.80
CA ALA A 93 -3.06 8.44 3.80
C ALA A 93 -2.38 7.06 3.97
N LEU A 94 -2.20 6.58 5.19
CA LEU A 94 -1.56 5.28 5.46
C LEU A 94 -2.27 4.12 4.75
N PRO A 95 -3.57 3.83 4.98
CA PRO A 95 -4.25 2.74 4.30
C PRO A 95 -4.33 3.00 2.79
N LEU A 96 -4.55 4.25 2.36
CA LEU A 96 -4.66 4.58 0.95
C LEU A 96 -3.38 4.25 0.16
N VAL A 97 -2.21 4.67 0.67
CA VAL A 97 -0.92 4.38 0.04
C VAL A 97 -0.53 2.91 0.18
N PHE A 98 -0.89 2.25 1.28
CA PHE A 98 -0.63 0.82 1.47
C PHE A 98 -1.38 -0.03 0.44
N PHE A 99 -2.70 0.17 0.34
CA PHE A 99 -3.57 -0.63 -0.53
C PHE A 99 -3.42 -0.29 -2.02
N SER A 100 -2.81 0.85 -2.37
CA SER A 100 -2.66 1.25 -3.77
C SER A 100 -1.83 0.25 -4.60
N SER A 101 -0.82 -0.40 -4.02
CA SER A 101 -0.06 -1.44 -4.72
C SER A 101 -0.92 -2.65 -5.02
N TYR A 102 -1.62 -3.19 -4.02
CA TYR A 102 -2.50 -4.34 -4.20
C TYR A 102 -3.61 -4.07 -5.21
N TRP A 103 -4.15 -2.84 -5.23
CA TRP A 103 -5.13 -2.42 -6.22
C TRP A 103 -4.55 -2.48 -7.64
N LEU A 104 -3.34 -1.94 -7.83
CA LEU A 104 -2.66 -1.99 -9.12
C LEU A 104 -2.37 -3.43 -9.55
N ARG A 105 -1.85 -4.28 -8.65
CA ARG A 105 -1.57 -5.69 -8.95
C ARG A 105 -2.84 -6.44 -9.37
N HIS A 106 -3.97 -6.21 -8.70
CA HIS A 106 -5.26 -6.77 -9.09
C HIS A 106 -5.67 -6.31 -10.50
N HIS A 107 -5.52 -5.02 -10.80
CA HIS A 107 -5.83 -4.48 -12.12
C HIS A 107 -4.93 -5.07 -13.22
N LEU A 108 -3.62 -5.16 -12.97
CA LEU A 108 -2.65 -5.72 -13.90
C LEU A 108 -2.91 -7.20 -14.16
N TRP A 109 -3.24 -7.97 -13.11
CA TRP A 109 -3.60 -9.38 -13.24
C TRP A 109 -4.83 -9.60 -14.14
N LEU A 110 -5.91 -8.83 -13.92
CA LEU A 110 -7.09 -8.91 -14.81
C LEU A 110 -6.77 -8.47 -16.24
N SER A 111 -5.95 -7.43 -16.40
CA SER A 111 -5.53 -6.95 -17.72
C SER A 111 -4.68 -8.00 -18.45
N GLN A 112 -3.81 -8.73 -17.74
CA GLN A 112 -3.03 -9.82 -18.31
C GLN A 112 -3.93 -10.98 -18.79
N LEU A 113 -4.85 -11.44 -17.94
CA LEU A 113 -5.83 -12.47 -18.33
C LEU A 113 -6.66 -12.05 -19.54
N THR A 114 -6.98 -10.76 -19.64
CA THR A 114 -7.69 -10.18 -20.80
C THR A 114 -6.82 -10.13 -22.04
N ALA A 115 -5.54 -9.82 -21.92
CA ALA A 115 -4.63 -9.80 -23.06
C ALA A 115 -4.31 -11.21 -23.59
N GLU A 116 -4.32 -12.22 -22.72
CA GLU A 116 -4.02 -13.61 -23.06
C GLU A 116 -5.25 -14.41 -23.53
N SER A 117 -6.44 -13.79 -23.60
CA SER A 117 -7.66 -14.49 -24.04
C SER A 117 -8.52 -13.67 -25.00
N ASP A 118 -9.33 -14.37 -25.80
CA ASP A 118 -10.32 -13.75 -26.70
C ASP A 118 -11.59 -13.30 -25.96
N LEU A 119 -11.62 -13.41 -24.63
CA LEU A 119 -12.81 -13.09 -23.84
C LEU A 119 -12.87 -11.59 -23.50
N PRO A 120 -14.07 -10.99 -23.49
CA PRO A 120 -14.23 -9.61 -23.06
C PRO A 120 -13.93 -9.47 -21.56
N ARG A 121 -13.42 -8.31 -21.16
CA ARG A 121 -12.98 -8.01 -19.79
C ARG A 121 -14.04 -8.29 -18.72
N GLU A 122 -15.31 -8.09 -19.04
CA GLU A 122 -16.43 -8.36 -18.13
C GLU A 122 -16.55 -9.85 -17.79
N GLN A 123 -16.43 -10.73 -18.80
CA GLN A 123 -16.50 -12.18 -18.60
C GLN A 123 -15.32 -12.70 -17.78
N ILE A 124 -14.13 -12.16 -18.03
CA ILE A 124 -12.92 -12.51 -17.25
C ILE A 124 -13.06 -12.04 -15.81
N THR A 125 -13.60 -10.84 -15.59
CA THR A 125 -13.82 -10.33 -14.23
C THR A 125 -14.86 -11.19 -13.49
N ALA A 126 -15.93 -11.61 -14.16
CA ALA A 126 -16.92 -12.52 -13.58
C ALA A 126 -16.31 -13.89 -13.21
N LEU A 127 -15.52 -14.48 -14.12
CA LEU A 127 -14.83 -15.74 -13.89
C LEU A 127 -13.79 -15.62 -12.77
N ALA A 128 -13.03 -14.53 -12.73
CA ALA A 128 -12.08 -14.25 -11.66
C ALA A 128 -12.78 -14.12 -10.31
N ASN A 129 -13.90 -13.40 -10.24
CA ASN A 129 -14.70 -13.29 -9.03
C ASN A 129 -15.23 -14.65 -8.57
N GLN A 130 -15.69 -15.49 -9.51
CA GLN A 130 -16.13 -16.84 -9.20
C GLN A 130 -14.98 -17.68 -8.62
N ALA A 131 -13.81 -17.68 -9.25
CA ALA A 131 -12.64 -18.40 -8.78
C ALA A 131 -12.14 -17.91 -7.41
N LEU A 132 -12.12 -16.59 -7.18
CA LEU A 132 -11.73 -16.03 -5.88
C LEU A 132 -12.73 -16.40 -4.78
N SER A 133 -14.02 -16.47 -5.12
CA SER A 133 -15.08 -16.84 -4.18
C SER A 133 -15.05 -18.32 -3.79
N SER A 134 -14.61 -19.20 -4.69
CA SER A 134 -14.56 -20.64 -4.44
C SER A 134 -13.45 -21.02 -3.45
N ASP A 135 -12.34 -20.29 -3.37
CA ASP A 135 -11.24 -20.54 -2.42
C ASP A 135 -11.45 -19.89 -1.03
N GLY A 136 -12.70 -19.50 -0.73
CA GLY A 136 -13.05 -18.87 0.55
C GLY A 136 -12.61 -17.40 0.66
N GLY A 137 -12.31 -16.76 -0.47
CA GLY A 137 -12.23 -15.31 -0.61
C GLY A 137 -13.60 -14.70 -0.93
N GLY A 138 -13.71 -13.37 -0.89
CA GLY A 138 -14.84 -12.67 -1.51
C GLY A 138 -14.65 -12.55 -3.03
N GLY A 139 -15.54 -11.81 -3.70
CA GLY A 139 -15.29 -11.32 -5.06
C GLY A 139 -14.47 -10.02 -5.07
N GLY A 140 -13.94 -9.65 -6.24
CA GLY A 140 -13.29 -8.37 -6.50
C GLY A 140 -11.98 -8.17 -5.75
N PHE A 141 -11.64 -6.90 -5.49
CA PHE A 141 -10.36 -6.52 -4.87
C PHE A 141 -10.10 -7.22 -3.53
N TRP A 142 -11.10 -7.29 -2.65
CA TRP A 142 -10.93 -7.93 -1.35
C TRP A 142 -10.72 -9.44 -1.47
N GLY A 143 -11.44 -10.10 -2.39
CA GLY A 143 -11.20 -11.48 -2.76
C GLY A 143 -9.77 -11.73 -3.23
N TYR A 144 -9.29 -10.89 -4.14
CA TYR A 144 -7.91 -10.92 -4.62
C TYR A 144 -6.90 -10.72 -3.47
N TYR A 145 -7.13 -9.70 -2.65
CA TYR A 145 -6.25 -9.38 -1.51
C TYR A 145 -6.16 -10.56 -0.53
N THR A 146 -7.28 -11.19 -0.17
CA THR A 146 -7.27 -12.34 0.75
C THR A 146 -6.72 -13.60 0.09
N THR A 147 -6.99 -13.84 -1.20
CA THR A 147 -6.54 -15.07 -1.87
C THR A 147 -5.03 -15.09 -2.08
N THR A 148 -4.42 -13.93 -2.31
CA THR A 148 -2.95 -13.83 -2.49
C THR A 148 -2.14 -14.14 -1.22
N THR A 149 -2.74 -14.17 -0.02
CA THR A 149 -2.04 -14.69 1.18
C THR A 149 -1.94 -16.21 1.19
N ARG A 150 -2.86 -16.89 0.50
CA ARG A 150 -2.97 -18.36 0.42
C ARG A 150 -2.27 -18.91 -0.81
N MET A 151 -2.37 -18.19 -1.93
CA MET A 151 -1.82 -18.57 -3.23
C MET A 151 -0.89 -17.45 -3.74
N PRO A 152 0.43 -17.54 -3.48
CA PRO A 152 1.39 -16.53 -3.92
C PRO A 152 1.47 -16.39 -5.44
N ILE A 153 1.16 -17.47 -6.15
CA ILE A 153 1.09 -17.54 -7.60
C ILE A 153 -0.37 -17.72 -7.97
N LEU A 154 -0.96 -16.65 -8.51
CA LEU A 154 -2.30 -16.69 -9.07
C LEU A 154 -2.30 -17.30 -10.47
N PRO A 155 -3.45 -17.84 -10.94
CA PRO A 155 -3.61 -18.28 -12.32
C PRO A 155 -3.15 -17.21 -13.30
N ALA A 156 -2.28 -17.60 -14.23
CA ALA A 156 -1.79 -16.72 -15.29
C ALA A 156 -2.68 -16.81 -16.54
N THR A 157 -3.34 -17.96 -16.74
CA THR A 157 -4.18 -18.21 -17.92
C THR A 157 -5.65 -18.40 -17.56
N VAL A 158 -6.54 -18.16 -18.53
CA VAL A 158 -7.99 -18.41 -18.36
C VAL A 158 -8.29 -19.88 -18.08
N ALA A 159 -7.54 -20.81 -18.69
CA ALA A 159 -7.71 -22.23 -18.44
C ALA A 159 -7.41 -22.62 -16.98
N GLU A 160 -6.34 -22.07 -16.40
CA GLU A 160 -6.02 -22.25 -14.98
C GLU A 160 -7.08 -21.61 -14.07
N LEU A 161 -7.58 -20.43 -14.45
CA LEU A 161 -8.63 -19.74 -13.71
C LEU A 161 -9.95 -20.53 -13.70
N GLN A 162 -10.34 -21.11 -14.84
CA GLN A 162 -11.50 -21.99 -14.93
C GLN A 162 -11.31 -23.27 -14.11
N ARG A 163 -10.11 -23.85 -14.11
CA ARG A 163 -9.79 -25.01 -13.25
C ARG A 163 -9.93 -24.66 -11.78
N MET A 164 -9.42 -23.50 -11.35
CA MET A 164 -9.57 -23.00 -9.98
C MET A 164 -11.04 -22.74 -9.61
N ALA A 165 -11.85 -22.22 -10.54
CA ALA A 165 -13.28 -22.02 -10.31
C ALA A 165 -14.04 -23.36 -10.17
N ASN A 166 -13.67 -24.36 -10.96
CA ASN A 166 -14.39 -25.64 -11.03
C ASN A 166 -13.91 -26.67 -10.00
N ASP A 167 -12.66 -26.60 -9.56
CA ASP A 167 -12.07 -27.59 -8.66
C ASP A 167 -11.35 -26.93 -7.47
N GLN A 168 -12.09 -26.78 -6.37
CA GLN A 168 -11.61 -26.27 -5.07
C GLN A 168 -10.36 -27.01 -4.54
N LYS A 169 -10.10 -28.24 -5.01
CA LYS A 169 -8.98 -29.07 -4.54
C LYS A 169 -7.81 -29.08 -5.49
N TRP A 170 -7.91 -28.53 -6.71
CA TRP A 170 -6.88 -28.65 -7.73
C TRP A 170 -5.52 -28.11 -7.27
N PHE A 171 -5.47 -26.87 -6.75
CA PHE A 171 -4.22 -26.25 -6.28
C PHE A 171 -3.60 -27.04 -5.12
N ARG A 172 -4.45 -27.56 -4.24
CA ARG A 172 -4.04 -28.42 -3.13
C ARG A 172 -3.49 -29.75 -3.61
N SER A 173 -4.08 -30.33 -4.66
CA SER A 173 -3.73 -31.62 -5.26
C SER A 173 -2.37 -31.58 -5.98
N GLU A 174 -2.08 -30.49 -6.70
CA GLU A 174 -0.80 -30.29 -7.40
C GLU A 174 0.34 -30.06 -6.38
N LEU A 175 0.08 -29.33 -5.29
CA LEU A 175 1.05 -29.16 -4.20
C LEU A 175 1.30 -30.44 -3.38
N THR A 176 0.28 -31.30 -3.18
CA THR A 176 0.47 -32.63 -2.56
C THR A 176 1.34 -33.55 -3.41
N ARG A 177 1.24 -33.46 -4.74
CA ARG A 177 2.02 -34.27 -5.67
C ARG A 177 3.53 -34.02 -5.53
N PHE A 178 3.91 -32.81 -5.12
CA PHE A 178 5.32 -32.44 -4.91
C PHE A 178 5.83 -32.60 -3.46
N SER A 179 4.95 -32.66 -2.44
CA SER A 179 5.38 -32.63 -1.02
C SER A 179 4.98 -33.84 -0.17
N GLY A 180 3.99 -34.64 -0.57
CA GLY A 180 3.50 -35.80 0.20
C GLY A 180 2.81 -35.45 1.53
N ILE A 181 2.64 -34.17 1.87
CA ILE A 181 2.01 -33.68 3.11
C ILE A 181 0.50 -33.48 2.88
N GLN A 182 -0.33 -33.82 3.87
CA GLN A 182 -1.79 -33.64 3.78
C GLN A 182 -2.18 -32.20 3.37
N PRO A 183 -3.11 -32.04 2.41
CA PRO A 183 -3.44 -30.75 1.79
C PRO A 183 -4.06 -29.72 2.75
N GLY A 184 -4.59 -30.16 3.90
CA GLY A 184 -5.11 -29.27 4.93
C GLY A 184 -4.01 -28.50 5.68
N VAL A 185 -2.93 -29.20 6.07
CA VAL A 185 -1.85 -28.65 6.90
C VAL A 185 -1.01 -27.65 6.11
N PHE A 186 -0.72 -27.95 4.85
CA PHE A 186 0.05 -27.06 3.98
C PHE A 186 -0.68 -25.73 3.73
N SER A 187 -1.99 -25.78 3.47
CA SER A 187 -2.80 -24.56 3.27
C SER A 187 -2.84 -23.65 4.49
N MET A 188 -2.87 -24.23 5.69
CA MET A 188 -2.90 -23.47 6.96
C MET A 188 -1.58 -22.76 7.24
N ILE A 189 -0.45 -23.43 6.94
CA ILE A 189 0.90 -22.85 7.10
C ILE A 189 1.10 -21.70 6.12
N PHE A 190 0.70 -21.86 4.85
CA PHE A 190 0.83 -20.80 3.84
C PHE A 190 -0.07 -19.60 4.14
N ASP A 191 -1.33 -19.82 4.52
CA ASP A 191 -2.23 -18.71 4.89
C ASP A 191 -1.67 -17.94 6.12
N GLY A 192 -1.22 -18.68 7.14
CA GLY A 192 -0.61 -18.09 8.33
C GLY A 192 0.69 -17.33 8.03
N ALA A 193 1.56 -17.89 7.18
CA ALA A 193 2.80 -17.23 6.77
C ALA A 193 2.53 -16.00 5.90
N GLY A 194 1.60 -16.08 4.95
CA GLY A 194 1.21 -14.96 4.08
C GLY A 194 0.63 -13.79 4.86
N TRP A 195 -0.29 -14.05 5.78
CA TRP A 195 -0.78 -13.02 6.71
C TRP A 195 0.31 -12.52 7.65
N GLY A 196 1.16 -13.40 8.16
CA GLY A 196 2.28 -13.05 9.04
C GLY A 196 3.22 -12.04 8.38
N ILE A 197 3.66 -12.32 7.15
CA ILE A 197 4.53 -11.44 6.35
C ILE A 197 3.82 -10.11 6.08
N ARG A 198 2.57 -10.15 5.64
CA ARG A 198 1.84 -8.93 5.27
C ARG A 198 1.54 -8.03 6.47
N LEU A 199 1.10 -8.60 7.58
CA LEU A 199 0.86 -7.86 8.83
C LEU A 199 2.17 -7.33 9.42
N PHE A 200 3.27 -8.07 9.29
CA PHE A 200 4.59 -7.60 9.70
C PHE A 200 5.01 -6.37 8.91
N TYR A 201 4.96 -6.41 7.57
CA TYR A 201 5.29 -5.24 6.74
C TYR A 201 4.34 -4.07 6.95
N MET A 202 3.04 -4.33 7.05
CA MET A 202 2.04 -3.32 7.34
C MET A 202 2.33 -2.63 8.69
N GLY A 203 2.53 -3.42 9.76
CA GLY A 203 2.83 -2.91 11.09
C GLY A 203 4.11 -2.08 11.12
N LEU A 204 5.20 -2.60 10.53
CA LEU A 204 6.48 -1.92 10.46
C LEU A 204 6.40 -0.61 9.67
N ALA A 205 5.71 -0.62 8.54
CA ALA A 205 5.52 0.57 7.72
C ALA A 205 4.64 1.62 8.41
N PHE A 206 3.54 1.21 9.03
CA PHE A 206 2.63 2.12 9.73
C PHE A 206 3.34 2.76 10.92
N LEU A 207 4.06 1.96 11.72
CA LEU A 207 4.89 2.46 12.81
C LEU A 207 5.95 3.45 12.30
N THR A 208 6.62 3.12 11.20
CA THR A 208 7.60 4.02 10.56
C THR A 208 6.95 5.34 10.13
N GLY A 209 5.79 5.29 9.49
CA GLY A 209 5.03 6.48 9.11
C GLY A 209 4.64 7.34 10.30
N ILE A 210 4.22 6.73 11.41
CA ILE A 210 3.90 7.44 12.66
C ILE A 210 5.15 8.10 13.26
N ILE A 211 6.27 7.37 13.37
CA ILE A 211 7.53 7.91 13.91
C ILE A 211 7.99 9.11 13.08
N TYR A 212 8.02 8.98 11.75
CA TYR A 212 8.47 10.05 10.88
C TYR A 212 7.46 11.20 10.79
N PHE A 213 6.18 10.96 11.04
CA PHE A 213 5.19 12.02 11.21
C PHE A 213 5.51 12.91 12.40
N PHE A 214 5.83 12.34 13.57
CA PHE A 214 6.28 13.13 14.72
C PHE A 214 7.59 13.88 14.45
N LYS A 215 8.54 13.26 13.71
CA LYS A 215 9.75 13.98 13.25
C LYS A 215 9.40 15.15 12.33
N GLY A 216 8.44 14.98 11.42
CA GLY A 216 7.94 16.04 10.55
C GLY A 216 7.25 17.16 11.32
N LEU A 217 6.49 16.84 12.37
CA LEU A 217 5.88 17.84 13.27
C LEU A 217 6.95 18.66 14.00
N ALA A 218 7.96 18.01 14.57
CA ALA A 218 9.07 18.69 15.23
C ALA A 218 9.84 19.61 14.26
N TRP A 219 10.07 19.13 13.03
CA TRP A 219 10.63 19.95 11.97
C TRP A 219 9.74 21.15 11.62
N ALA A 220 8.42 20.96 11.52
CA ALA A 220 7.48 22.04 11.22
C ALA A 220 7.48 23.13 12.31
N ASP A 221 7.60 22.75 13.58
CA ASP A 221 7.65 23.70 14.69
C ASP A 221 8.98 24.47 14.72
N THR A 222 10.11 23.80 14.49
CA THR A 222 11.42 24.46 14.38
C THR A 222 11.51 25.40 13.18
N ALA A 223 10.95 25.02 12.03
CA ALA A 223 10.89 25.86 10.84
C ALA A 223 10.10 27.16 11.07
N ARG A 224 9.00 27.11 11.83
CA ARG A 224 8.26 28.32 12.23
C ARG A 224 9.07 29.22 13.13
N LEU A 225 9.76 28.66 14.13
CA LEU A 225 10.60 29.45 15.04
C LEU A 225 11.71 30.17 14.29
N ARG A 226 12.36 29.51 13.33
CA ARG A 226 13.35 30.13 12.44
C ARG A 226 12.75 31.27 11.63
N TRP A 227 11.55 31.07 11.06
CA TRP A 227 10.88 32.11 10.29
C TRP A 227 10.50 33.34 11.13
N VAL A 228 10.08 33.14 12.39
CA VAL A 228 9.83 34.24 13.32
C VAL A 228 11.13 34.96 13.69
N ALA A 229 12.21 34.23 13.96
CA ALA A 229 13.52 34.80 14.31
C ALA A 229 14.18 35.57 13.15
N GLN A 230 13.91 35.19 11.90
CA GLN A 230 14.46 35.82 10.70
C GLN A 230 13.61 36.99 10.18
N ARG A 231 12.41 37.24 10.72
CA ARG A 231 11.66 38.43 10.36
C ARG A 231 12.37 39.66 10.95
N PRO A 232 12.87 40.59 10.12
CA PRO A 232 13.36 41.85 10.65
C PRO A 232 12.22 42.50 11.44
N VAL A 233 12.53 42.94 12.65
CA VAL A 233 11.62 43.77 13.44
C VAL A 233 11.33 44.98 12.55
N ALA A 234 10.17 44.98 11.88
CA ALA A 234 9.72 46.14 11.14
C ALA A 234 9.70 47.28 12.14
N GLN A 235 10.58 48.25 11.89
CA GLN A 235 10.86 49.40 12.72
C GLN A 235 9.57 49.94 13.32
N GLY A 236 9.52 50.01 14.65
CA GLY A 236 8.59 50.90 15.33
C GLY A 236 8.87 52.31 14.81
N LYS A 237 7.99 52.81 13.95
CA LYS A 237 7.91 54.23 13.68
C LYS A 237 7.20 54.87 14.87
N THR A 238 8.00 55.41 15.78
CA THR A 238 7.63 56.57 16.61
C THR A 238 7.49 57.80 15.72
#